data_AF-A0A8S9DRX2-F1
#
_entry.id   AF-A0A8S9DRX2-F1
#
_cell.length_a   1.000
_cell.length_b   1.000
_cell.length_c   1.000
_cell.angle_alpha   90.00
_cell.angle_beta   90.00
_cell.angle_gamma   90.00
#
_symmetry.space_group_name_H-M   'P 1'
#
loop_
_entity.id
_entity.type
_entity.pdbx_description
1 polymer ?
#
loop_
_entity_poly.entity_id
_entity_poly.type
_entity_poly.pdbx_seq_one_letter_code
_entity_poly.pdbx_strand_id
1 'polypeptide(L)'
;MPNFVYIATSLDGFIATPDGGLDWLFGIPNPDQSDYGYAEFIEKMDAVVMGRKTYEKVLIFNDWPYPVPVFVFSHSHIEIPEALKGKVEIVIGEPYKVVEELIAQGYCNLYIDGGKLIQSFLQEDLH
;
A
#
# COMPACT_ATOMS: atom_id res chain seq x y z
N MET A 1 10.41 14.81 1.16
CA MET A 1 9.92 14.68 -0.25
C MET A 1 8.84 13.63 -0.19
N PRO A 2 7.62 13.88 -0.70
CA PRO A 2 6.47 13.39 0.03
C PRO A 2 6.22 11.91 -0.21
N ASN A 3 6.52 11.13 0.83
CA ASN A 3 5.92 9.83 1.04
C ASN A 3 4.50 10.05 1.60
N PHE A 4 3.49 9.51 0.94
CA PHE A 4 2.11 9.68 1.34
C PHE A 4 1.58 8.43 2.03
N VAL A 5 0.79 8.64 3.09
CA VAL A 5 0.01 7.59 3.73
C VAL A 5 -1.46 7.96 3.64
N TYR A 6 -2.26 7.04 3.10
CA TYR A 6 -3.70 7.11 3.08
C TYR A 6 -4.23 5.79 3.64
N ILE A 7 -4.75 5.79 4.87
CA ILE A 7 -5.08 4.55 5.58
C ILE A 7 -6.31 4.70 6.46
N ALA A 8 -7.13 3.63 6.51
CA ALA A 8 -8.20 3.51 7.49
C ALA A 8 -7.67 2.92 8.80
N THR A 9 -8.12 3.46 9.94
CA THR A 9 -7.72 2.99 11.27
C THR A 9 -8.92 2.98 12.22
N SER A 10 -8.89 2.09 13.20
CA SER A 10 -9.81 2.13 14.33
C SER A 10 -9.52 3.34 15.22
N LEU A 11 -10.46 3.68 16.11
CA LEU A 11 -10.30 4.83 17.02
C LEU A 11 -9.05 4.70 17.92
N ASP A 12 -8.69 3.48 18.29
CA ASP A 12 -7.52 3.12 19.10
C ASP A 12 -6.26 2.82 18.26
N GLY A 13 -6.30 3.06 16.94
CA GLY A 13 -5.11 3.11 16.10
C GLY A 13 -4.72 1.80 15.39
N PHE A 14 -5.61 0.81 15.34
CA PHE A 14 -5.36 -0.46 14.65
C PHE A 14 -5.89 -0.46 13.21
N ILE A 15 -5.11 -1.06 12.30
CA ILE A 15 -5.46 -1.15 10.87
C ILE A 15 -6.01 -2.53 10.46
N ALA A 16 -5.96 -3.50 11.38
CA ALA A 16 -6.49 -4.85 11.20
C ALA A 16 -6.73 -5.48 12.58
N THR A 17 -7.63 -6.46 12.65
CA THR A 17 -7.82 -7.28 13.86
C THR A 17 -6.60 -8.19 14.11
N PRO A 18 -6.45 -8.81 15.30
CA PRO A 18 -5.29 -9.66 15.62
C PRO A 18 -5.06 -10.83 14.65
N ASP A 19 -6.12 -11.33 14.03
CA ASP A 19 -6.12 -12.36 12.98
C ASP A 19 -5.98 -11.79 11.55
N GLY A 20 -5.81 -10.47 11.42
CA GLY A 20 -5.63 -9.78 10.15
C GLY A 20 -6.92 -9.53 9.37
N GLY A 21 -8.07 -9.59 10.04
CA GLY A 21 -9.39 -9.30 9.47
C GLY A 21 -9.64 -7.81 9.28
N LEU A 22 -10.50 -7.52 8.31
CA LEU A 22 -10.90 -6.17 7.89
C LEU A 22 -12.41 -5.92 8.03
N ASP A 23 -13.15 -6.84 8.64
CA ASP A 23 -14.62 -6.81 8.72
C ASP A 23 -15.17 -5.52 9.38
N TRP A 24 -14.38 -4.94 10.28
CA TRP A 24 -14.70 -3.68 10.95
C TRP A 24 -14.83 -2.50 9.97
N LEU A 25 -14.15 -2.53 8.81
CA LEU A 25 -14.29 -1.52 7.76
C LEU A 25 -15.69 -1.51 7.15
N PHE A 26 -16.33 -2.68 7.07
CA PHE A 26 -17.66 -2.85 6.48
C PHE A 26 -18.79 -2.67 7.50
N GLY A 27 -18.45 -2.45 8.78
CA GLY A 27 -19.44 -2.21 9.85
C GLY A 27 -20.11 -0.84 9.76
N ILE A 28 -19.52 0.11 9.02
CA ILE A 28 -20.08 1.45 8.81
C ILE A 28 -20.85 1.45 7.48
N PRO A 29 -22.17 1.72 7.48
CA PRO A 29 -22.95 1.80 6.25
C PRO A 29 -22.41 2.89 5.32
N ASN A 30 -22.21 2.55 4.04
CA ASN A 30 -21.87 3.48 2.96
C ASN A 30 -22.94 3.45 1.85
N PRO A 31 -24.18 3.92 2.13
CA PRO A 31 -25.30 3.79 1.20
C PRO A 31 -25.09 4.58 -0.10
N ASP A 32 -24.35 5.68 -0.04
CA ASP A 32 -24.06 6.54 -1.18
C ASP A 32 -22.81 6.10 -1.97
N GLN A 33 -22.16 5.00 -1.55
CA GLN A 33 -20.93 4.48 -2.14
C GLN A 33 -19.83 5.55 -2.27
N SER A 34 -19.68 6.40 -1.24
CA SER A 34 -18.61 7.38 -1.19
C SER A 34 -17.25 6.69 -1.27
N ASP A 35 -16.33 7.25 -2.05
CA ASP A 35 -14.96 6.76 -2.22
C ASP A 35 -14.00 7.28 -1.14
N TYR A 36 -14.51 8.15 -0.25
CA TYR A 36 -13.76 8.83 0.81
C TYR A 36 -12.55 9.65 0.32
N GLY A 37 -12.48 9.99 -0.97
CA GLY A 37 -11.35 10.70 -1.59
C GLY A 37 -10.24 9.80 -2.15
N TYR A 38 -10.42 8.47 -2.14
CA TYR A 38 -9.40 7.54 -2.63
C TYR A 38 -9.08 7.73 -4.12
N ALA A 39 -10.08 7.98 -4.96
CA ALA A 39 -9.87 8.16 -6.40
C ALA A 39 -8.98 9.38 -6.70
N GLU A 40 -9.30 10.53 -6.11
CA GLU A 40 -8.49 11.74 -6.27
C GLU A 40 -7.08 11.57 -5.67
N PHE A 41 -6.96 10.81 -4.58
CA PHE A 41 -5.68 10.50 -3.96
C PHE A 41 -4.78 9.67 -4.88
N ILE A 42 -5.28 8.52 -5.36
CA ILE A 42 -4.46 7.56 -6.13
C ILE A 42 -4.04 8.12 -7.50
N GLU A 43 -4.85 8.99 -8.11
CA GLU A 43 -4.52 9.67 -9.36
C GLU A 43 -3.27 10.58 -9.27
N LYS A 44 -2.92 11.04 -8.07
CA LYS A 44 -1.75 11.90 -7.83
C LYS A 44 -0.46 11.13 -7.55
N MET A 45 -0.57 9.82 -7.34
CA MET A 45 0.56 8.96 -6.96
C MET A 45 1.24 8.43 -8.22
N ASP A 46 2.56 8.29 -8.17
CA ASP A 46 3.34 7.70 -9.27
C ASP A 46 3.47 6.18 -9.08
N ALA A 47 3.47 5.71 -7.83
CA ALA A 47 3.55 4.29 -7.49
C ALA A 47 2.98 4.00 -6.09
N VAL A 48 2.61 2.74 -5.86
CA VAL A 48 2.31 2.23 -4.51
C VAL A 48 3.46 1.37 -4.03
N VAL A 49 3.83 1.53 -2.77
CA VAL A 49 4.87 0.74 -2.12
C VAL A 49 4.25 0.09 -0.88
N MET A 50 4.27 -1.23 -0.81
CA MET A 50 3.62 -1.95 0.29
C MET A 50 4.38 -3.18 0.76
N GLY A 51 4.07 -3.62 1.98
CA GLY A 51 4.56 -4.88 2.49
C GLY A 51 3.77 -6.09 1.96
N ARG A 52 4.41 -7.27 1.93
CA ARG A 52 3.79 -8.55 1.54
C ARG A 52 2.39 -8.79 2.13
N LYS A 53 2.20 -8.55 3.44
CA LYS A 53 0.91 -8.82 4.09
C LYS A 53 -0.23 -7.97 3.53
N THR A 54 0.05 -6.72 3.17
CA THR A 54 -0.92 -5.84 2.53
C THR A 54 -1.22 -6.35 1.12
N TYR A 55 -0.20 -6.72 0.36
CA TYR A 55 -0.37 -7.31 -0.97
C TYR A 55 -1.23 -8.58 -0.94
N GLU A 56 -0.92 -9.54 -0.06
CA GLU A 56 -1.69 -10.77 0.11
C GLU A 56 -3.16 -10.51 0.46
N LYS A 57 -3.45 -9.44 1.23
CA LYS A 57 -4.82 -9.04 1.55
C LYS A 57 -5.53 -8.42 0.34
N VAL A 58 -4.84 -7.57 -0.42
CA VAL A 58 -5.43 -6.96 -1.62
C VAL A 58 -5.79 -7.99 -2.67
N LEU A 59 -5.00 -9.05 -2.82
CA LEU A 59 -5.29 -10.16 -3.74
C LEU A 59 -6.63 -10.87 -3.47
N ILE A 60 -7.19 -10.73 -2.27
CA ILE A 60 -8.47 -11.35 -1.89
C ILE A 60 -9.66 -10.46 -2.30
N PHE A 61 -9.42 -9.18 -2.61
CA PHE A 61 -10.46 -8.31 -3.15
C PHE A 61 -10.80 -8.69 -4.60
N ASN A 62 -12.03 -8.39 -5.01
CA ASN A 62 -12.53 -8.76 -6.34
C ASN A 62 -11.75 -8.10 -7.47
N ASP A 63 -11.37 -6.83 -7.30
CA ASP A 63 -10.71 -6.03 -8.31
C ASP A 63 -9.37 -5.49 -7.82
N TRP A 64 -8.41 -5.41 -8.72
CA TRP A 64 -7.13 -4.77 -8.45
C TRP A 64 -7.30 -3.24 -8.39
N PRO A 65 -7.10 -2.59 -7.24
CA PRO A 65 -7.53 -1.20 -7.04
C PRO A 65 -6.52 -0.17 -7.55
N TYR A 66 -5.31 -0.60 -7.94
CA TYR A 66 -4.20 0.31 -8.25
C TYR A 66 -4.05 0.53 -9.76
N PRO A 67 -4.18 1.79 -10.24
CA PRO A 67 -3.93 2.14 -11.65
C PRO A 67 -2.44 2.36 -11.95
N VAL A 68 -1.59 2.41 -10.92
CA VAL A 68 -0.14 2.68 -10.99
C VAL A 68 0.67 1.44 -10.61
N PRO A 69 1.97 1.38 -10.94
CA PRO A 69 2.83 0.28 -10.53
C PRO A 69 2.85 0.08 -9.01
N VAL A 70 2.94 -1.18 -8.58
CA VAL A 70 2.98 -1.57 -7.17
C VAL A 70 4.27 -2.32 -6.86
N PHE A 71 5.06 -1.78 -5.94
CA PHE A 71 6.29 -2.37 -5.43
C PHE A 71 6.03 -3.06 -4.09
N VAL A 72 6.27 -4.37 -4.04
CA VAL A 72 5.97 -5.20 -2.88
C VAL A 72 7.26 -5.63 -2.19
N PHE A 73 7.48 -5.16 -0.96
CA PHE A 73 8.59 -5.62 -0.13
C PHE A 73 8.36 -7.05 0.34
N SER A 74 9.27 -7.95 -0.06
CA SER A 74 9.25 -9.34 0.40
C SER A 74 10.60 -10.02 0.32
N HIS A 75 11.05 -10.59 1.43
CA HIS A 75 12.22 -11.49 1.45
C HIS A 75 11.88 -12.94 1.08
N SER A 76 10.58 -13.27 0.96
CA SER A 76 10.10 -14.59 0.54
C SER A 76 9.60 -14.54 -0.89
N HIS A 77 9.60 -15.69 -1.57
CA HIS A 77 8.93 -15.81 -2.86
C HIS A 77 7.45 -15.43 -2.74
N ILE A 78 6.97 -14.65 -3.70
CA ILE A 78 5.56 -14.30 -3.88
C ILE A 78 5.19 -14.66 -5.31
N GLU A 79 4.10 -15.38 -5.49
CA GLU A 79 3.51 -15.59 -6.81
C GLU A 79 2.75 -14.34 -7.23
N ILE A 80 3.12 -13.79 -8.39
CA ILE A 80 2.37 -12.70 -9.03
C ILE A 80 1.37 -13.35 -10.00
N PRO A 81 0.05 -13.17 -9.78
CA PRO A 81 -0.96 -13.65 -10.70
C PRO A 81 -0.71 -13.14 -12.13
N GLU A 82 -1.02 -13.94 -13.14
CA GLU A 82 -0.81 -13.58 -14.55
C GLU A 82 -1.42 -12.21 -14.90
N ALA A 83 -2.61 -11.92 -14.37
CA ALA A 83 -3.34 -10.66 -14.57
C ALA A 83 -2.62 -9.42 -14.01
N LEU A 84 -1.64 -9.61 -13.12
CA LEU A 84 -0.86 -8.56 -12.48
C LEU A 84 0.59 -8.48 -12.98
N LYS A 85 0.98 -9.32 -13.94
CA LYS A 85 2.30 -9.19 -14.58
C LYS A 85 2.44 -7.82 -15.23
N GLY A 86 3.57 -7.17 -14.96
CA GLY A 86 3.85 -5.81 -15.42
C GLY A 86 3.16 -4.70 -14.61
N LYS A 87 2.32 -5.05 -13.64
CA LYS A 87 1.73 -4.09 -12.67
C LYS A 87 2.38 -4.17 -11.29
N VAL A 88 2.86 -5.36 -10.93
CA VAL A 88 3.47 -5.65 -9.63
C VAL A 88 4.93 -6.03 -9.82
N GLU A 89 5.79 -5.45 -8.99
CA GLU A 89 7.20 -5.79 -8.90
C GLU A 89 7.56 -6.14 -7.44
N ILE A 90 8.37 -7.19 -7.26
CA ILE A 90 8.86 -7.57 -5.93
C ILE A 90 10.19 -6.87 -5.72
N VAL A 91 10.26 -6.11 -4.63
CA VAL A 91 11.48 -5.40 -4.22
C VAL A 91 12.06 -6.03 -2.96
N ILE A 92 13.38 -6.08 -2.90
CA ILE A 92 14.15 -6.64 -1.79
C ILE A 92 15.20 -5.61 -1.39
N GLY A 93 15.23 -5.25 -0.11
CA GLY A 93 16.22 -4.30 0.39
C GLY A 93 15.72 -3.56 1.62
N GLU A 94 16.51 -2.56 2.02
CA GLU A 94 16.11 -1.59 3.02
C GLU A 94 15.09 -0.63 2.42
N PRO A 95 13.98 -0.32 3.13
CA PRO A 95 12.91 0.50 2.58
C PRO A 95 13.36 1.85 2.02
N TYR A 96 14.25 2.54 2.74
CA TYR A 96 14.85 3.80 2.29
C TYR A 96 15.57 3.69 0.94
N LYS A 97 16.43 2.68 0.77
CA LYS A 97 17.23 2.51 -0.45
C LYS A 97 16.34 2.25 -1.67
N VAL A 98 15.32 1.41 -1.49
CA VAL A 98 14.35 1.14 -2.56
C VAL A 98 13.59 2.42 -2.93
N VAL A 99 13.20 3.24 -1.95
CA VAL A 99 12.57 4.54 -2.23
C VAL A 99 13.50 5.47 -3.00
N GLU A 100 14.77 5.58 -2.61
CA GLU A 100 15.76 6.36 -3.37
C GLU A 100 15.89 5.88 -4.82
N GLU A 101 15.92 4.57 -5.02
CA GLU A 101 15.99 3.95 -6.34
C GLU A 101 14.74 4.24 -7.18
N LEU A 102 13.55 4.19 -6.58
CA LEU A 102 12.29 4.52 -7.24
C LEU A 102 12.22 6.00 -7.62
N ILE A 103 12.68 6.89 -6.72
CA ILE A 103 12.77 8.32 -7.01
C ILE A 103 13.75 8.58 -8.16
N ALA A 104 14.90 7.91 -8.18
CA ALA A 104 15.86 8.01 -9.27
C ALA A 104 15.29 7.51 -10.62
N GLN A 105 14.28 6.64 -10.59
CA GLN A 105 13.53 6.19 -11.76
C GLN A 105 12.38 7.13 -12.16
N GLY A 106 12.11 8.18 -11.38
CA GLY A 106 11.10 9.19 -11.66
C GLY A 106 9.78 9.04 -10.89
N TYR A 107 9.68 8.09 -9.95
CA TYR A 107 8.52 7.96 -9.07
C TYR A 107 8.67 8.93 -7.88
N CYS A 108 8.01 10.08 -7.93
CA CYS A 108 8.19 11.16 -6.97
C CYS A 108 7.13 11.18 -5.86
N ASN A 109 5.90 10.77 -6.17
CA ASN A 109 4.78 10.69 -5.25
C ASN A 109 4.49 9.22 -4.91
N LEU A 110 5.01 8.74 -3.78
CA LEU A 110 4.86 7.35 -3.38
C LEU A 110 3.76 7.18 -2.35
N TYR A 111 2.78 6.31 -2.63
CA TYR A 111 1.81 5.87 -1.63
C TYR A 111 2.39 4.69 -0.84
N ILE A 112 2.73 4.93 0.43
CA ILE A 112 3.28 3.93 1.35
C ILE A 112 2.14 3.28 2.13
N ASP A 113 1.95 1.97 1.93
CA ASP A 113 0.88 1.19 2.55
C ASP A 113 1.41 0.00 3.35
N GLY A 114 0.63 -0.39 4.36
CA GLY A 114 0.93 -1.45 5.31
C GLY A 114 1.63 -0.94 6.56
N GLY A 115 1.00 -1.17 7.72
CA GLY A 115 1.43 -0.58 8.99
C GLY A 115 2.89 -0.84 9.38
N LYS A 116 3.44 -2.02 9.06
CA LYS A 116 4.87 -2.30 9.34
C LYS A 116 5.81 -1.45 8.48
N LEU A 117 5.46 -1.22 7.22
CA LEU A 117 6.26 -0.42 6.31
C LEU A 117 6.13 1.05 6.67
N ILE A 118 4.92 1.52 6.97
CA ILE A 118 4.69 2.88 7.46
C ILE A 118 5.52 3.15 8.73
N GLN A 119 5.53 2.20 9.68
CA GLN A 119 6.34 2.31 10.89
C GLN A 119 7.84 2.39 10.62
N SER A 120 8.38 1.64 9.66
CA SER A 120 9.81 1.72 9.32
C SER A 120 10.18 3.08 8.73
N PHE A 121 9.33 3.65 7.88
CA PHE A 121 9.56 4.98 7.32
C PHE A 121 9.52 6.08 8.39
N LEU A 122 8.60 5.98 9.34
CA LEU A 122 8.51 6.93 10.46
C LEU A 122 9.73 6.84 11.41
N GLN A 123 10.30 5.65 11.59
CA GLN A 123 11.49 5.45 12.43
C GLN A 123 12.77 6.03 11.80
N GLU A 124 12.81 6.12 10.47
CA GLU A 124 13.96 6.59 9.69
C GLU A 124 13.84 8.10 9.31
N ASP A 125 12.84 8.83 9.84
CA ASP A 125 12.57 10.26 9.57
C ASP A 125 12.33 10.58 8.08
N LEU A 126 11.74 9.61 7.36
CA LEU A 126 11.49 9.69 5.91
C LEU A 126 10.14 10.35 5.61
N HIS A 127 10.08 11.67 5.78
CA HIS A 127 8.90 12.52 5.51
C HIS A 127 8.97 13.27 4.15
#